data_AF-A0ABD6BN32-F1
#
_entry.id   AF-A0ABD6BN32-F1
#
_cell.length_a   1.000
_cell.length_b   1.000
_cell.length_c   1.000
_cell.angle_alpha   90.00
_cell.angle_beta   90.00
_cell.angle_gamma   90.00
#
_symmetry.space_group_name_H-M   'P 1'
#
loop_
_entity.id
_entity.type
_entity.pdbx_description
1 polymer ?
#
loop_
_entity_poly.entity_id
_entity_poly.type
_entity_poly.pdbx_seq_one_letter_code
_entity_poly.pdbx_strand_id
1 'polypeptide(L)'
;MAGPDPQQLHRLIDRFPEPRADERFVAADGRLDGAYGRIAGDWYDELRRLADAYAEGEVLRETVLGHVEAVPDFRLTDGAAPLPDRRADLIAAAEELPEVGELSVWYHELRGLLADDPERLSPFERALHDFGYVIAHGLFLGADSPESVVKRLRLAYRLVGVRIDDTGTDGGERTTFTCPYRDLGADRYGKRWLCHEKLDRVDDGYVSYLDERGIDYQRPRGCANSAQCYSTVARESPDRWWPKTPPEAVRD
;
A
#
# COMPACT_ATOMS: atom_id res chain seq x y z
N MET A 1 -7.09 16.06 -9.67
CA MET A 1 -6.58 14.68 -9.48
C MET A 1 -7.26 14.14 -8.23
N ALA A 2 -7.66 12.88 -8.24
CA ALA A 2 -8.22 12.22 -7.07
C ALA A 2 -7.07 11.87 -6.13
N GLY A 3 -6.76 12.79 -5.23
CA GLY A 3 -5.71 12.62 -4.24
C GLY A 3 -5.85 13.68 -3.16
N PRO A 4 -5.13 13.53 -2.04
CA PRO A 4 -5.20 14.50 -0.97
C PRO A 4 -4.78 15.87 -1.45
N ASP A 5 -5.34 16.90 -0.83
CA ASP A 5 -4.87 18.27 -1.00
C ASP A 5 -3.36 18.33 -0.70
N PRO A 6 -2.52 18.89 -1.60
CA PRO A 6 -1.07 18.91 -1.40
C PRO A 6 -0.64 19.58 -0.10
N GLN A 7 -1.35 20.62 0.35
CA GLN A 7 -1.01 21.25 1.63
C GLN A 7 -1.37 20.35 2.81
N GLN A 8 -2.47 19.60 2.73
CA GLN A 8 -2.80 18.57 3.73
C GLN A 8 -1.70 17.50 3.80
N LEU A 9 -1.18 17.05 2.65
CA LEU A 9 -0.09 16.08 2.59
C LEU A 9 1.19 16.63 3.23
N HIS A 10 1.63 17.83 2.88
CA HIS A 10 2.80 18.46 3.48
C HIS A 10 2.66 18.64 5.00
N ARG A 11 1.52 19.16 5.48
CA ARG A 11 1.29 19.29 6.92
C ARG A 11 1.36 17.97 7.67
N LEU A 12 0.97 16.86 7.04
CA LEU A 12 1.10 15.54 7.65
C LEU A 12 2.54 15.06 7.64
N ILE A 13 3.25 15.22 6.52
CA ILE A 13 4.69 14.89 6.41
C ILE A 13 5.51 15.68 7.43
N ASP A 14 5.28 16.99 7.58
CA ASP A 14 5.98 17.85 8.55
C ASP A 14 5.78 17.45 10.02
N ARG A 15 4.77 16.61 10.33
CA ARG A 15 4.55 16.03 11.66
C ARG A 15 5.29 14.71 11.87
N PHE A 16 6.23 14.35 10.99
CA PHE A 16 7.04 13.15 11.13
C PHE A 16 7.68 13.11 12.53
N PRO A 17 7.56 12.00 13.27
CA PRO A 17 8.21 11.85 14.55
C PRO A 17 9.70 11.63 14.30
N GLU A 18 10.45 12.73 14.29
CA GLU A 18 11.89 12.71 14.05
C GLU A 18 12.60 12.12 15.28
N PRO A 19 13.40 11.05 15.11
CA PRO A 19 14.08 10.44 16.23
C PRO A 19 15.13 11.38 16.82
N ARG A 20 15.25 11.40 18.15
CA ARG A 20 16.33 12.12 18.82
C ARG A 20 17.62 11.33 18.69
N ALA A 21 18.71 11.97 18.26
CA ALA A 21 20.01 11.33 18.11
C ALA A 21 20.70 11.09 19.47
N ASP A 22 20.10 10.27 20.33
CA ASP A 22 20.63 9.87 21.63
C ASP A 22 20.83 8.36 21.75
N GLU A 23 21.43 7.92 22.86
CA GLU A 23 21.72 6.50 23.10
C GLU A 23 20.46 5.62 23.17
N ARG A 24 19.32 6.19 23.60
CA ARG A 24 18.04 5.46 23.69
C ARG A 24 17.52 5.15 22.30
N PHE A 25 17.61 6.12 21.38
CA PHE A 25 17.28 5.86 19.98
C PHE A 25 18.17 4.78 19.38
N VAL A 26 19.49 4.83 19.59
CA VAL A 26 20.41 3.81 19.06
C VAL A 26 20.07 2.42 19.59
N ALA A 27 19.73 2.30 20.88
CA ALA A 27 19.33 1.04 21.48
C ALA A 27 17.98 0.52 20.93
N ALA A 28 16.96 1.40 20.87
CA ALA A 28 15.64 1.06 20.36
C ALA A 28 15.67 0.70 18.87
N ASP A 29 16.36 1.48 18.04
CA ASP A 29 16.51 1.22 16.60
C ASP A 29 17.31 -0.05 16.34
N GLY A 30 18.30 -0.36 17.20
CA GLY A 30 19.01 -1.64 17.17
C GLY A 30 18.09 -2.85 17.35
N ARG A 31 17.04 -2.76 18.18
CA ARG A 31 16.01 -3.81 18.32
C ARG A 31 15.11 -3.92 17.09
N LEU A 32 14.98 -2.83 16.33
CA LEU A 32 14.17 -2.75 15.11
C LEU A 32 14.99 -3.01 13.84
N ASP A 33 16.13 -3.67 13.94
CA ASP A 33 17.06 -3.94 12.82
C ASP A 33 17.44 -2.65 12.04
N GLY A 34 17.50 -1.50 12.72
CA GLY A 34 17.79 -0.19 12.11
C GLY A 34 16.66 0.38 11.25
N ALA A 35 15.44 -0.16 11.33
CA ALA A 35 14.33 0.24 10.47
C ALA A 35 13.93 1.71 10.69
N TYR A 36 13.91 2.19 11.94
CA TYR A 36 13.55 3.58 12.21
C TYR A 36 14.62 4.53 11.66
N GLY A 37 15.90 4.23 11.86
CA GLY A 37 16.98 5.02 11.27
C GLY A 37 16.89 5.12 9.75
N ARG A 38 16.55 4.03 9.06
CA ARG A 38 16.33 4.05 7.60
C ARG A 38 15.10 4.84 7.18
N ILE A 39 14.02 4.77 7.95
CA ILE A 39 12.82 5.59 7.71
C ILE A 39 13.18 7.06 7.84
N ALA A 40 13.84 7.47 8.93
CA ALA A 40 14.17 8.86 9.22
C ALA A 40 15.25 9.47 8.30
N GLY A 41 16.05 8.64 7.63
CA GLY A 41 17.05 9.08 6.65
C GLY A 41 16.50 9.15 5.23
N ASP A 42 17.19 8.49 4.30
CA ASP A 42 16.94 8.56 2.85
C ASP A 42 15.48 8.33 2.45
N TRP A 43 14.74 7.48 3.16
CA TRP A 43 13.34 7.22 2.83
C TRP A 43 12.45 8.44 3.09
N TYR A 44 12.62 9.13 4.21
CA TYR A 44 11.83 10.31 4.54
C TYR A 44 12.19 11.50 3.65
N ASP A 45 13.47 11.67 3.32
CA ASP A 45 13.91 12.69 2.37
C ASP A 45 13.30 12.48 0.98
N GLU A 46 13.24 11.23 0.51
CA GLU A 46 12.59 10.88 -0.73
C GLU A 46 11.07 11.09 -0.68
N LEU A 47 10.43 10.80 0.46
CA LEU A 47 9.01 11.07 0.66
C LEU A 47 8.70 12.57 0.51
N ARG A 48 9.54 13.44 1.09
CA ARG A 48 9.40 14.90 0.95
C ARG A 48 9.54 15.34 -0.50
N ARG A 49 10.57 14.85 -1.20
CA ARG A 49 10.78 15.13 -2.63
C ARG A 49 9.59 14.72 -3.49
N LEU A 50 9.02 13.54 -3.22
CA LEU A 50 7.84 13.05 -3.94
C LEU A 50 6.58 13.84 -3.62
N ALA A 51 6.43 14.35 -2.40
CA ALA A 51 5.31 15.21 -2.03
C ALA A 51 5.37 16.57 -2.74
N ASP A 52 6.56 17.17 -2.84
CA ASP A 52 6.79 18.40 -3.61
C ASP A 52 6.45 18.18 -5.10
N ALA A 53 6.98 17.11 -5.70
CA ALA A 53 6.68 16.73 -7.08
C ALA A 53 5.18 16.45 -7.31
N TYR A 54 4.48 15.90 -6.31
CA TYR A 54 3.04 15.70 -6.38
C TYR A 54 2.28 17.03 -6.33
N ALA A 55 2.71 17.97 -5.47
CA ALA A 55 2.13 19.31 -5.39
C ALA A 55 2.27 20.09 -6.71
N GLU A 56 3.39 19.87 -7.42
CA GLU A 56 3.68 20.45 -8.73
C GLU A 56 2.98 19.70 -9.89
N GLY A 57 2.34 18.56 -9.61
CA GLY A 57 1.66 17.74 -10.61
C GLY A 57 2.60 16.92 -11.50
N GLU A 58 3.86 16.77 -11.11
CA GLU A 58 4.88 16.02 -11.84
C GLU A 58 4.75 14.50 -11.64
N VAL A 59 4.27 14.09 -10.47
CA VAL A 59 4.00 12.68 -10.15
C VAL A 59 2.55 12.48 -9.72
N LEU A 60 2.05 11.27 -9.96
CA LEU A 60 0.73 10.86 -9.50
C LEU A 60 0.78 10.47 -8.01
N ARG A 61 -0.36 10.59 -7.32
CA ARG A 61 -0.54 10.15 -5.93
C ARG A 61 -0.05 8.72 -5.70
N GLU A 62 -0.27 7.82 -6.65
CA GLU A 62 0.12 6.41 -6.58
C GLU A 62 1.64 6.23 -6.53
N THR A 63 2.41 7.20 -7.05
CA THR A 63 3.86 7.22 -6.91
C THR A 63 4.25 7.48 -5.46
N VAL A 64 3.60 8.46 -4.81
CA VAL A 64 3.80 8.76 -3.38
C VAL A 64 3.36 7.58 -2.53
N LEU A 65 2.16 7.03 -2.78
CA LEU A 65 1.65 5.85 -2.06
C LEU A 65 2.59 4.65 -2.23
N GLY A 66 3.10 4.40 -3.43
CA GLY A 66 4.05 3.33 -3.69
C GLY A 66 5.34 3.47 -2.87
N HIS A 67 5.84 4.69 -2.70
CA HIS A 67 6.98 4.97 -1.81
C HIS A 67 6.63 4.76 -0.34
N VAL A 68 5.45 5.24 0.08
CA VAL A 68 4.95 5.04 1.46
C VAL A 68 4.83 3.55 1.79
N GLU A 69 4.34 2.74 0.87
CA GLU A 69 4.19 1.30 1.08
C GLU A 69 5.51 0.53 0.98
N ALA A 70 6.55 1.13 0.39
CA ALA A 70 7.92 0.62 0.35
C ALA A 70 8.77 1.08 1.56
N VAL A 71 8.12 1.56 2.62
CA VAL A 71 8.76 1.92 3.88
C VAL A 71 9.66 0.80 4.40
N PRO A 72 10.87 1.11 4.91
CA PRO A 72 11.69 0.13 5.60
C PRO A 72 10.89 -0.56 6.71
N ASP A 73 10.82 -1.89 6.66
CA ASP A 73 9.97 -2.67 7.53
C ASP A 73 10.77 -3.44 8.60
N PHE A 74 10.10 -3.69 9.72
CA PHE A 74 10.55 -4.67 10.71
C PHE A 74 9.49 -5.78 10.80
N ARG A 75 9.82 -6.96 10.25
CA ARG A 75 8.88 -8.09 10.13
C ARG A 75 8.49 -8.67 11.49
N LEU A 76 7.21 -8.98 11.65
CA LEU A 76 6.61 -9.56 12.86
C LEU A 76 6.04 -10.96 12.61
N THR A 77 6.04 -11.39 11.35
CA THR A 77 5.66 -12.72 10.88
C THR A 77 6.64 -13.23 9.82
N ASP A 78 6.68 -14.55 9.65
CA ASP A 78 7.24 -15.25 8.49
C ASP A 78 6.07 -15.92 7.76
N GLY A 79 5.51 -15.23 6.76
CA GLY A 79 4.21 -15.57 6.19
C GLY A 79 3.13 -15.61 7.28
N ALA A 80 2.44 -16.74 7.43
CA ALA A 80 1.41 -16.91 8.45
C ALA A 80 1.96 -17.17 9.87
N ALA A 81 3.26 -17.44 10.04
CA ALA A 81 3.84 -17.77 11.34
C ALA A 81 4.24 -16.50 12.12
N PRO A 82 3.78 -16.29 13.36
CA PRO A 82 4.25 -15.17 14.18
C PRO A 82 5.73 -15.33 14.58
N LEU A 83 6.43 -14.20 14.73
CA LEU A 83 7.80 -14.13 15.26
C LEU A 83 7.79 -13.54 16.67
N PRO A 84 7.72 -14.35 17.75
CA PRO A 84 7.51 -13.87 19.11
C PRO A 84 8.62 -12.94 19.62
N ASP A 85 9.88 -13.29 19.35
CA ASP A 85 11.04 -12.49 19.78
C ASP A 85 11.00 -11.08 19.16
N ARG A 86 10.67 -11.00 17.85
CA ARG A 86 10.51 -9.71 17.17
C ARG A 86 9.34 -8.89 17.72
N ARG A 87 8.23 -9.53 18.09
CA ARG A 87 7.12 -8.83 18.75
C ARG A 87 7.54 -8.27 20.11
N ALA A 88 8.28 -9.05 20.89
CA ALA A 88 8.82 -8.59 22.17
C ALA A 88 9.81 -7.43 21.98
N ASP A 89 10.66 -7.48 20.95
CA ASP A 89 11.58 -6.39 20.61
C ASP A 89 10.85 -5.11 20.21
N LEU A 90 9.77 -5.21 19.42
CA LEU A 90 8.94 -4.05 19.08
C LEU A 90 8.29 -3.43 20.33
N ILE A 91 7.77 -4.27 21.24
CA ILE A 91 7.17 -3.80 22.49
C ILE A 91 8.21 -3.09 23.35
N ALA A 92 9.38 -3.69 23.53
CA ALA A 92 10.47 -3.12 24.32
C ALA A 92 10.98 -1.80 23.71
N ALA A 93 11.13 -1.73 22.39
CA ALA A 93 11.52 -0.51 21.70
C ALA A 93 10.49 0.62 21.92
N ALA A 94 9.18 0.30 21.87
CA ALA A 94 8.12 1.27 22.10
C ALA A 94 7.96 1.71 23.56
N GLU A 95 8.36 0.87 24.53
CA GLU A 95 8.43 1.25 25.94
C GLU A 95 9.60 2.18 26.25
N GLU A 96 10.72 1.99 25.54
CA GLU A 96 11.92 2.80 25.69
C GLU A 96 11.84 4.14 24.93
N LEU A 97 11.23 4.12 23.74
CA LEU A 97 11.12 5.24 22.82
C LEU A 97 9.66 5.41 22.33
N PRO A 98 8.88 6.34 22.92
CA PRO A 98 7.49 6.58 22.53
C PRO A 98 7.29 6.86 21.04
N GLU A 99 8.29 7.48 20.40
CA GLU A 99 8.29 7.83 18.99
C GLU A 99 8.10 6.60 18.06
N VAL A 100 8.41 5.37 18.52
CA VAL A 100 8.12 4.13 17.78
C VAL A 100 6.62 3.91 17.59
N GLY A 101 5.83 4.23 18.61
CA GLY A 101 4.36 4.21 18.54
C GLY A 101 3.83 5.37 17.71
N GLU A 102 4.35 6.58 17.95
CA GLU A 102 3.98 7.79 17.20
C GLU A 102 4.21 7.62 15.69
N LEU A 103 5.31 6.96 15.29
CA LEU A 103 5.60 6.67 13.89
C LEU A 103 4.55 5.73 13.28
N SER A 104 4.07 4.75 14.04
CA SER A 104 3.02 3.85 13.56
C SER A 104 1.72 4.62 13.33
N VAL A 105 1.35 5.52 14.26
CA VAL A 105 0.16 6.38 14.11
C VAL A 105 0.31 7.31 12.91
N TRP A 106 1.42 8.04 12.83
CA TRP A 106 1.73 8.93 11.70
C TRP A 106 1.69 8.19 10.36
N TYR A 107 2.28 6.99 10.29
CA TYR A 107 2.28 6.16 9.10
C TYR A 107 0.87 5.73 8.68
N HIS A 108 0.00 5.37 9.63
CA HIS A 108 -1.39 5.06 9.33
C HIS A 108 -2.17 6.28 8.84
N GLU A 109 -1.95 7.45 9.45
CA GLU A 109 -2.55 8.70 8.95
C GLU A 109 -2.08 9.01 7.54
N LEU A 110 -0.79 8.87 7.26
CA LEU A 110 -0.19 9.13 5.93
C LEU A 110 -0.74 8.17 4.89
N ARG A 111 -0.72 6.88 5.21
CA ARG A 111 -1.26 5.85 4.35
C ARG A 111 -2.76 6.03 4.14
N GLY A 112 -3.52 6.38 5.18
CA GLY A 112 -4.96 6.63 5.08
C GLY A 112 -5.28 7.87 4.24
N LEU A 113 -4.49 8.93 4.35
CA LEU A 113 -4.62 10.14 3.52
C LEU A 113 -4.34 9.86 2.04
N LEU A 114 -3.38 8.98 1.76
CA LEU A 114 -3.00 8.58 0.41
C LEU A 114 -3.86 7.43 -0.13
N ALA A 115 -4.45 6.61 0.73
CA ALA A 115 -5.43 5.60 0.38
C ALA A 115 -6.72 6.27 -0.10
N ASP A 116 -7.52 5.53 -0.84
CA ASP A 116 -8.73 6.08 -1.44
C ASP A 116 -9.80 6.37 -0.41
N ASP A 117 -10.23 7.63 -0.39
CA ASP A 117 -11.41 8.10 0.34
C ASP A 117 -12.59 8.18 -0.64
N PRO A 118 -13.57 7.27 -0.55
CA PRO A 118 -14.74 7.25 -1.43
C PRO A 118 -15.52 8.58 -1.46
N GLU A 119 -15.47 9.35 -0.37
CA GLU A 119 -16.17 10.63 -0.25
C GLU A 119 -15.51 11.72 -1.13
N ARG A 120 -14.20 11.59 -1.40
CA ARG A 120 -13.40 12.54 -2.19
C ARG A 120 -13.40 12.23 -3.69
N LEU A 121 -13.99 11.12 -4.11
CA LEU A 121 -14.11 10.75 -5.51
C LEU A 121 -15.00 11.74 -6.29
N SER A 122 -14.68 12.00 -7.55
CA SER A 122 -15.61 12.67 -8.46
C SER A 122 -16.83 11.76 -8.75
N PRO A 123 -17.98 12.32 -9.20
CA PRO A 123 -19.13 11.50 -9.58
C PRO A 123 -18.81 10.41 -10.62
N PHE A 124 -17.88 10.68 -11.53
CA PHE A 124 -17.43 9.71 -12.52
C PHE A 124 -16.60 8.58 -11.89
N GLU A 125 -15.70 8.90 -10.97
CA GLU A 125 -14.88 7.90 -10.27
C GLU A 125 -15.73 7.04 -9.33
N ARG A 126 -16.75 7.62 -8.68
CA ARG A 126 -17.76 6.85 -7.94
C ARG A 126 -18.49 5.88 -8.86
N ALA A 127 -18.89 6.31 -10.05
CA ALA A 127 -19.53 5.41 -11.01
C ALA A 127 -18.60 4.28 -11.46
N LEU A 128 -17.30 4.52 -11.62
CA LEU A 128 -16.32 3.46 -11.92
C LEU A 128 -16.15 2.48 -10.75
N HIS A 129 -16.12 2.99 -9.53
CA HIS A 129 -16.13 2.18 -8.31
C HIS A 129 -17.37 1.28 -8.23
N ASP A 130 -18.57 1.86 -8.34
CA ASP A 130 -19.83 1.12 -8.26
C ASP A 130 -19.93 0.09 -9.39
N PHE A 131 -19.45 0.44 -10.59
CA PHE A 131 -19.34 -0.49 -11.70
C PHE A 131 -18.42 -1.68 -11.37
N GLY A 132 -17.24 -1.42 -10.79
CA GLY A 132 -16.33 -2.46 -10.30
C GLY A 132 -17.01 -3.36 -9.27
N TYR A 133 -17.68 -2.79 -8.28
CA TYR A 133 -18.39 -3.52 -7.24
C TYR A 133 -19.51 -4.41 -7.81
N VAL A 134 -20.26 -3.92 -8.80
CA VAL A 134 -21.29 -4.71 -9.50
C VAL A 134 -20.67 -5.83 -10.33
N ILE A 135 -19.55 -5.58 -11.04
CA ILE A 135 -18.85 -6.64 -11.77
C ILE A 135 -18.32 -7.70 -10.82
N ALA A 136 -17.77 -7.31 -9.67
CA ALA A 136 -17.24 -8.22 -8.66
C ALA A 136 -18.29 -9.25 -8.21
N HIS A 137 -19.56 -8.85 -8.08
CA HIS A 137 -20.66 -9.78 -7.78
C HIS A 137 -20.77 -10.94 -8.77
N GLY A 138 -20.62 -10.65 -10.07
CA GLY A 138 -20.66 -11.69 -11.11
C GLY A 138 -19.33 -12.44 -11.21
N LEU A 139 -18.21 -11.70 -11.24
CA LEU A 139 -16.87 -12.26 -11.42
C LEU A 139 -16.50 -13.22 -10.29
N PHE A 140 -16.79 -12.86 -9.04
CA PHE A 140 -16.40 -13.63 -7.85
C PHE A 140 -17.54 -14.45 -7.25
N LEU A 141 -18.65 -14.66 -7.97
CA LEU A 141 -19.77 -15.48 -7.51
C LEU A 141 -19.32 -16.89 -7.11
N GLY A 142 -19.38 -17.22 -5.82
CA GLY A 142 -18.93 -18.51 -5.29
C GLY A 142 -17.40 -18.70 -5.27
N ALA A 143 -16.61 -17.62 -5.33
CA ALA A 143 -15.19 -17.66 -4.97
C ALA A 143 -15.04 -17.27 -3.50
N ASP A 144 -14.62 -18.21 -2.67
CA ASP A 144 -14.52 -18.07 -1.20
C ASP A 144 -13.09 -18.27 -0.67
N SER A 145 -12.12 -18.43 -1.58
CA SER A 145 -10.70 -18.60 -1.28
C SER A 145 -9.84 -17.68 -2.16
N PRO A 146 -8.66 -17.24 -1.66
CA PRO A 146 -7.72 -16.45 -2.45
C PRO A 146 -7.35 -17.08 -3.79
N GLU A 147 -7.15 -18.41 -3.81
CA GLU A 147 -6.84 -19.17 -5.03
C GLU A 147 -7.98 -19.07 -6.06
N SER A 148 -9.24 -19.21 -5.63
CA SER A 148 -10.40 -19.09 -6.51
C SER A 148 -10.56 -17.67 -7.05
N VAL A 149 -10.36 -16.66 -6.18
CA VAL A 149 -10.43 -15.25 -6.55
C VAL A 149 -9.34 -14.91 -7.58
N VAL A 150 -8.09 -15.28 -7.31
CA VAL A 150 -6.97 -14.93 -8.21
C VAL A 150 -7.12 -15.60 -9.58
N LYS A 151 -7.65 -16.84 -9.66
CA LYS A 151 -7.91 -17.51 -10.95
C LYS A 151 -8.86 -16.69 -11.81
N ARG A 152 -9.92 -16.14 -11.21
CA ARG A 152 -10.92 -15.35 -11.92
C ARG A 152 -10.41 -13.93 -12.22
N LEU A 153 -9.65 -13.34 -11.32
CA LEU A 153 -8.98 -12.07 -11.56
C LEU A 153 -7.99 -12.16 -12.74
N ARG A 154 -7.17 -13.23 -12.79
CA ARG A 154 -6.25 -13.52 -13.90
C ARG A 154 -6.99 -13.71 -15.23
N LEU A 155 -8.18 -14.31 -15.21
CA LEU A 155 -9.04 -14.39 -16.41
C LEU A 155 -9.51 -13.00 -16.85
N ALA A 156 -10.03 -12.20 -15.92
CA ALA A 156 -10.48 -10.83 -16.20
C ALA A 156 -9.34 -9.97 -16.78
N TYR A 157 -8.15 -10.02 -16.18
CA TYR A 157 -6.94 -9.37 -16.68
C TYR A 157 -6.60 -9.76 -18.12
N ARG A 158 -6.59 -11.05 -18.44
CA ARG A 158 -6.32 -11.50 -19.82
C ARG A 158 -7.38 -11.02 -20.81
N LEU A 159 -8.65 -10.96 -20.40
CA LEU A 159 -9.74 -10.46 -21.26
C LEU A 159 -9.57 -8.98 -21.60
N VAL A 160 -9.00 -8.19 -20.70
CA VAL A 160 -8.66 -6.79 -20.95
C VAL A 160 -7.25 -6.61 -21.52
N GLY A 161 -6.62 -7.69 -22.00
CA GLY A 161 -5.33 -7.62 -22.70
C GLY A 161 -4.12 -7.42 -21.79
N VAL A 162 -4.26 -7.58 -20.46
CA VAL A 162 -3.12 -7.63 -19.54
C VAL A 162 -2.33 -8.91 -19.76
N ARG A 163 -1.01 -8.77 -19.90
CA ARG A 163 -0.08 -9.89 -20.08
C ARG A 163 0.44 -10.33 -18.72
N ILE A 164 0.04 -11.52 -18.27
CA ILE A 164 0.57 -12.11 -17.03
C ILE A 164 1.99 -12.61 -17.28
N ASP A 165 2.92 -12.14 -16.45
CA ASP A 165 4.35 -12.44 -16.54
C ASP A 165 4.72 -13.60 -15.61
N ASP A 166 4.23 -13.58 -14.38
CA ASP A 166 4.57 -14.58 -13.35
C ASP A 166 3.45 -14.74 -12.30
N THR A 167 3.46 -15.86 -11.59
CA THR A 167 2.52 -16.16 -10.50
C THR A 167 3.23 -16.85 -9.35
N GLY A 168 2.93 -16.47 -8.11
CA GLY A 168 3.56 -17.07 -6.92
C GLY A 168 2.64 -17.05 -5.70
N THR A 169 3.05 -17.76 -4.66
CA THR A 169 2.33 -17.91 -3.38
C THR A 169 3.26 -17.56 -2.22
N ASP A 170 3.58 -16.29 -2.05
CA ASP A 170 4.42 -15.81 -0.94
C ASP A 170 3.56 -14.93 -0.03
N GLY A 171 3.15 -15.48 1.12
CA GLY A 171 2.14 -14.91 2.01
C GLY A 171 0.71 -14.89 1.43
N GLY A 172 0.55 -14.81 0.11
CA GLY A 172 -0.73 -14.80 -0.60
C GLY A 172 -0.55 -15.07 -2.08
N GLU A 173 -1.67 -15.14 -2.80
CA GLU A 173 -1.70 -15.37 -4.25
C GLU A 173 -1.24 -14.12 -5.00
N ARG A 174 0.01 -14.11 -5.45
CA ARG A 174 0.61 -13.02 -6.23
C ARG A 174 0.46 -13.25 -7.72
N THR A 175 0.18 -12.18 -8.44
CA THR A 175 0.20 -12.15 -9.92
C THR A 175 1.03 -10.96 -10.37
N THR A 176 2.10 -11.22 -11.12
CA THR A 176 2.93 -10.18 -11.76
C THR A 176 2.53 -10.07 -13.23
N PHE A 177 2.39 -8.86 -13.75
CA PHE A 177 1.88 -8.64 -15.09
C PHE A 177 2.30 -7.30 -15.69
N THR A 178 2.20 -7.19 -17.01
CA THR A 178 2.40 -5.97 -17.77
C THR A 178 1.06 -5.44 -18.28
N CYS A 179 0.73 -4.19 -17.94
CA CYS A 179 -0.51 -3.54 -18.35
C CYS A 179 -0.34 -2.83 -19.71
N PRO A 180 -1.20 -3.08 -20.72
CA PRO A 180 -1.12 -2.44 -22.03
C PRO A 180 -1.53 -0.96 -22.00
N TYR A 181 -2.13 -0.50 -20.91
CA TYR A 181 -2.72 0.84 -20.78
C TYR A 181 -1.75 1.89 -20.27
N ARG A 182 -0.52 1.50 -19.96
CA ARG A 182 0.50 2.35 -19.33
C ARG A 182 0.77 3.65 -20.09
N ASP A 183 0.89 3.57 -21.41
CA ASP A 183 1.24 4.72 -22.25
C ASP A 183 0.00 5.39 -22.88
N LEU A 184 -1.21 4.88 -22.61
CA LEU A 184 -2.43 5.47 -23.13
C LEU A 184 -2.70 6.84 -22.49
N GLY A 185 -2.71 7.88 -23.32
CA GLY A 185 -2.90 9.26 -22.87
C GLY A 185 -1.66 9.88 -22.22
N ALA A 186 -0.49 9.22 -22.29
CA ALA A 186 0.73 9.67 -21.63
C ALA A 186 1.20 11.06 -22.08
N ASP A 187 1.00 11.41 -23.36
CA ASP A 187 1.39 12.71 -23.91
C ASP A 187 0.62 13.89 -23.28
N ARG A 188 -0.55 13.64 -22.68
CA ARG A 188 -1.45 14.67 -22.16
C ARG A 188 -1.60 14.65 -20.65
N TYR A 189 -1.59 13.45 -20.05
CA TYR A 189 -1.92 13.26 -18.63
C TYR A 189 -0.79 12.58 -17.85
N GLY A 190 0.35 12.33 -18.48
CA GLY A 190 1.45 11.57 -17.92
C GLY A 190 1.24 10.06 -18.05
N LYS A 191 2.35 9.32 -18.02
CA LYS A 191 2.32 7.85 -18.05
C LYS A 191 1.49 7.33 -16.88
N ARG A 192 0.83 6.20 -17.10
CA ARG A 192 0.07 5.45 -16.08
C ARG A 192 -1.20 6.12 -15.56
N TRP A 193 -1.53 7.34 -16.01
CA TRP A 193 -2.76 8.02 -15.59
C TRP A 193 -4.00 7.16 -15.80
N LEU A 194 -4.18 6.56 -16.98
CA LEU A 194 -5.37 5.74 -17.23
C LEU A 194 -5.45 4.53 -16.29
N CYS A 195 -4.36 3.77 -16.14
CA CYS A 195 -4.40 2.58 -15.30
C CYS A 195 -4.49 2.92 -13.80
N HIS A 196 -3.66 3.84 -13.31
CA HIS A 196 -3.52 4.10 -11.87
C HIS A 196 -4.42 5.19 -11.30
N GLU A 197 -5.01 6.06 -12.14
CA GLU A 197 -6.01 7.03 -11.67
C GLU A 197 -7.43 6.55 -11.95
N LYS A 198 -7.68 5.91 -13.10
CA LYS A 198 -9.05 5.60 -13.55
C LYS A 198 -9.41 4.13 -13.46
N LEU A 199 -8.58 3.23 -13.98
CA LEU A 199 -8.89 1.79 -13.91
C LEU A 199 -8.78 1.26 -12.48
N ASP A 200 -7.86 1.81 -11.67
CA ASP A 200 -7.77 1.51 -10.23
C ASP A 200 -9.12 1.74 -9.51
N ARG A 201 -9.99 2.64 -10.00
CA ARG A 201 -11.34 2.85 -9.42
C ARG A 201 -12.25 1.64 -9.60
N VAL A 202 -12.11 0.92 -10.71
CA VAL A 202 -12.85 -0.33 -10.92
C VAL A 202 -12.31 -1.40 -9.98
N ASP A 203 -10.98 -1.48 -9.82
CA ASP A 203 -10.36 -2.40 -8.86
C ASP A 203 -10.73 -2.07 -7.41
N ASP A 204 -10.93 -0.80 -7.06
CA ASP A 204 -11.40 -0.39 -5.72
C ASP A 204 -12.78 -1.01 -5.41
N GLY A 205 -13.67 -1.07 -6.40
CA GLY A 205 -14.94 -1.78 -6.25
C GLY A 205 -14.77 -3.28 -6.00
N TYR A 206 -13.72 -3.90 -6.56
CA TYR A 206 -13.37 -5.30 -6.26
C TYR A 206 -12.83 -5.44 -4.84
N VAL A 207 -11.99 -4.50 -4.39
CA VAL A 207 -11.46 -4.45 -3.02
C VAL A 207 -12.61 -4.41 -2.02
N SER A 208 -13.55 -3.47 -2.16
CA SER A 208 -14.71 -3.38 -1.26
C SER A 208 -15.55 -4.65 -1.24
N TYR A 209 -15.82 -5.25 -2.40
CA TYR A 209 -16.57 -6.51 -2.47
C TYR A 209 -15.87 -7.67 -1.77
N LEU A 210 -14.55 -7.80 -1.93
CA LEU A 210 -13.77 -8.91 -1.38
C LEU A 210 -13.50 -8.74 0.11
N ASP A 211 -13.32 -7.49 0.58
CA ASP A 211 -13.14 -7.16 1.98
C ASP A 211 -14.35 -7.57 2.84
N GLU A 212 -15.58 -7.30 2.36
CA GLU A 212 -16.84 -7.78 2.97
C GLU A 212 -16.89 -9.31 3.17
N ARG A 213 -16.04 -10.06 2.48
CA ARG A 213 -15.95 -11.52 2.48
C ARG A 213 -14.68 -12.04 3.17
N GLY A 214 -13.91 -11.16 3.81
CA GLY A 214 -12.66 -11.51 4.50
C GLY A 214 -11.57 -11.97 3.54
N ILE A 215 -11.47 -11.32 2.38
CA ILE A 215 -10.40 -11.54 1.40
C ILE A 215 -9.71 -10.19 1.15
N ASP A 216 -8.45 -10.10 1.58
CA ASP A 216 -7.57 -8.96 1.30
C ASP A 216 -7.09 -9.03 -0.15
N TYR A 217 -7.68 -8.20 -1.00
CA TYR A 217 -7.20 -7.96 -2.35
C TYR A 217 -6.39 -6.67 -2.41
N GLN A 218 -5.10 -6.81 -2.70
CA GLN A 218 -4.21 -5.70 -3.00
C GLN A 218 -4.19 -5.47 -4.51
N ARG A 219 -4.84 -4.37 -4.92
CA ARG A 219 -4.86 -3.84 -6.31
C ARG A 219 -3.46 -3.72 -6.94
N PRO A 220 -3.35 -3.56 -8.27
CA PRO A 220 -2.06 -3.47 -8.98
C PRO A 220 -1.07 -2.42 -8.42
N ARG A 221 0.18 -2.80 -8.12
CA ARG A 221 1.25 -1.92 -7.60
C ARG A 221 2.62 -2.21 -8.20
N GLY A 222 3.65 -1.50 -7.75
CA GLY A 222 5.07 -1.79 -8.08
C GLY A 222 5.56 -1.24 -9.41
N CYS A 223 4.72 -0.50 -10.12
CA CYS A 223 5.07 -0.01 -11.45
C CYS A 223 5.99 1.21 -11.44
N ALA A 224 6.29 1.84 -10.30
CA ALA A 224 7.02 3.12 -10.20
C ALA A 224 8.32 3.11 -11.05
N ASN A 225 9.13 2.06 -10.88
CA ASN A 225 10.44 1.89 -11.54
C ASN A 225 10.48 0.72 -12.54
N SER A 226 9.33 0.11 -12.84
CA SER A 226 9.23 -1.06 -13.74
C SER A 226 8.09 -0.91 -14.74
N ALA A 227 8.13 -1.68 -15.83
CA ALA A 227 6.97 -1.88 -16.70
C ALA A 227 5.96 -2.87 -16.09
N GLN A 228 6.40 -3.68 -15.13
CA GLN A 228 5.61 -4.71 -14.48
C GLN A 228 4.90 -4.16 -13.24
N CYS A 229 3.66 -4.60 -13.07
CA CYS A 229 2.88 -4.44 -11.86
C CYS A 229 2.72 -5.80 -11.17
N TYR A 230 2.32 -5.79 -9.91
CA TYR A 230 1.81 -6.99 -9.24
C TYR A 230 0.55 -6.70 -8.45
N SER A 231 -0.30 -7.72 -8.28
CA SER A 231 -1.43 -7.72 -7.35
C SER A 231 -1.37 -8.96 -6.46
N THR A 232 -1.91 -8.87 -5.25
CA THR A 232 -1.89 -9.96 -4.27
C THR A 232 -3.29 -10.21 -3.72
N VAL A 233 -3.67 -11.47 -3.52
CA VAL A 233 -4.92 -11.86 -2.85
C VAL A 233 -4.61 -12.77 -1.67
N ALA A 234 -5.14 -12.47 -0.49
CA ALA A 234 -4.98 -13.29 0.71
C ALA A 234 -6.27 -13.31 1.55
N ARG A 235 -6.38 -14.21 2.54
CA ARG A 235 -7.50 -14.17 3.51
C ARG A 235 -7.32 -13.05 4.52
N GLU A 236 -6.11 -12.92 5.02
CA GLU A 236 -5.66 -11.81 5.85
C GLU A 236 -4.33 -11.35 5.28
N SER A 237 -3.98 -10.07 5.49
CA SER A 237 -2.66 -9.57 5.14
C SER A 237 -1.60 -10.46 5.85
N PRO A 238 -0.87 -11.29 5.12
CA PRO A 238 0.03 -12.31 5.69
C PRO A 238 1.23 -11.65 6.38
N ASP A 239 1.64 -10.50 5.87
CA ASP A 239 2.80 -9.77 6.35
C ASP A 239 2.35 -8.77 7.41
N ARG A 240 2.65 -9.08 8.67
CA ARG A 240 2.62 -8.12 9.76
C ARG A 240 4.03 -7.58 9.95
N TRP A 241 4.15 -6.26 9.97
CA TRP A 241 5.43 -5.57 10.08
C TRP A 241 5.21 -4.17 10.63
N TRP A 242 6.18 -3.67 11.38
CA TRP A 242 6.21 -2.28 11.82
C TRP A 242 6.84 -1.39 10.74
N PRO A 243 6.32 -0.17 10.44
CA PRO A 243 5.27 0.59 11.16
C PRO A 243 3.80 0.31 10.78
N LYS A 244 3.50 -0.65 9.88
CA LYS A 244 2.11 -0.99 9.51
C LYS A 244 1.33 -1.67 10.65
N THR A 245 1.99 -2.38 11.55
CA THR A 245 1.37 -2.97 12.74
C THR A 245 1.92 -2.23 13.94
N PRO A 246 1.09 -1.48 14.67
CA PRO A 246 1.57 -0.68 15.78
C PRO A 246 1.91 -1.57 17.00
N PRO A 247 2.79 -1.13 17.91
CA PRO A 247 3.24 -1.93 19.06
C PRO A 247 2.09 -2.47 19.91
N GLU A 248 1.02 -1.70 20.11
CA GLU A 248 -0.16 -2.11 20.88
C GLU A 248 -0.93 -3.27 20.25
N ALA A 249 -0.85 -3.46 18.92
CA ALA A 249 -1.55 -4.52 18.22
C ALA A 249 -0.88 -5.91 18.36
N VAL A 250 0.29 -5.98 19.01
CA VAL A 250 1.04 -7.23 19.23
C VAL A 250 1.30 -7.55 20.71
N ARG A 251 0.71 -6.80 21.64
CA ARG A 251 0.93 -6.94 23.09
C ARG A 251 0.23 -8.14 23.77
N ASP A 252 -0.60 -8.87 23.04
CA ASP A 252 -1.55 -9.88 23.54
C ASP A 252 -2.63 -9.33 24.50
#